data_AF-A0A381RYS4-F1
#
_entry.id   AF-A0A381RYS4-F1
#
_cell.length_a   1.000
_cell.length_b   1.000
_cell.length_c   1.000
_cell.angle_alpha   90.00
_cell.angle_beta   90.00
_cell.angle_gamma   90.00
#
_symmetry.space_group_name_H-M   'P 1'
#
loop_
_entity.id
_entity.type
_entity.pdbx_description
1 polymer ?
#
loop_
_entity_poly.entity_id
_entity_poly.type
_entity_poly.pdbx_seq_one_letter_code
_entity_poly.pdbx_strand_id
1 'polypeptide(L)'
;MDEYQIVSNFNSFMISNSIYQLGTFVLLWAALRGALRIYDQGGTMFAKIISSLFGLGIAYQSLMIGGFFFINWQSTSYALSQLDNLSANSQRFVDFLPVTSPPEFSLIPWNPVAIVWWIVVVIAILGPIWMKKPS
;
A
#
# COMPACT_ATOMS: atom_id res chain seq x y z
N MET A 1 -19.63 -6.06 19.58
CA MET A 1 -18.18 -6.33 19.63
C MET A 1 -17.64 -5.47 20.75
N ASP A 2 -16.92 -6.06 21.70
CA ASP A 2 -16.33 -5.28 22.80
C ASP A 2 -15.04 -4.56 22.34
N GLU A 3 -14.54 -3.64 23.17
CA GLU A 3 -13.30 -2.89 22.90
C GLU A 3 -12.11 -3.83 22.65
N TYR A 4 -11.99 -4.88 23.46
CA TYR A 4 -10.90 -5.85 23.37
C TYR A 4 -10.91 -6.59 22.02
N GLN A 5 -12.07 -7.05 21.56
CA GLN A 5 -12.25 -7.71 20.28
C GLN A 5 -11.91 -6.77 19.12
N ILE A 6 -12.35 -5.51 19.17
CA ILE A 6 -12.03 -4.51 18.13
C ILE A 6 -10.51 -4.33 18.01
N VAL A 7 -9.84 -4.09 19.14
CA VAL A 7 -8.39 -3.84 19.17
C VAL A 7 -7.60 -5.11 18.82
N SER A 8 -8.02 -6.28 19.30
CA SER A 8 -7.39 -7.57 18.97
C SER A 8 -7.49 -7.90 17.48
N ASN A 9 -8.66 -7.68 16.88
CA ASN A 9 -8.86 -7.85 15.43
C ASN A 9 -8.00 -6.87 14.63
N PHE A 10 -7.93 -5.62 15.06
CA PHE A 10 -7.06 -4.61 14.43
C PHE A 10 -5.59 -5.01 14.48
N ASN A 11 -5.08 -5.46 15.63
CA ASN A 11 -3.70 -5.92 15.77
C ASN A 11 -3.39 -7.14 14.89
N SER A 12 -4.32 -8.11 14.84
CA SER A 12 -4.18 -9.28 13.96
C SER A 12 -4.14 -8.88 12.48
N PHE A 13 -4.99 -7.93 12.09
CA PHE A 13 -4.98 -7.34 10.75
C PHE A 13 -3.64 -6.61 10.46
N MET A 14 -3.08 -5.88 11.42
CA MET A 14 -1.76 -5.22 11.27
C MET A 14 -0.63 -6.21 11.01
N ILE A 15 -0.62 -7.33 11.72
CA ILE A 15 0.37 -8.39 11.51
C ILE A 15 0.23 -8.97 10.10
N SER A 16 -1.00 -9.31 9.69
CA SER A 16 -1.29 -9.84 8.35
C SER A 16 -0.89 -8.86 7.24
N ASN A 17 -1.30 -7.59 7.36
CA ASN A 17 -0.97 -6.54 6.41
C ASN A 17 0.54 -6.33 6.27
N SER A 18 1.29 -6.42 7.39
CA SER A 18 2.76 -6.33 7.38
C SER A 18 3.42 -7.42 6.54
N ILE A 19 2.88 -8.64 6.55
CA ILE A 19 3.38 -9.76 5.74
C ILE A 19 3.13 -9.49 4.25
N TYR A 20 1.92 -9.03 3.89
CA TYR A 20 1.60 -8.64 2.51
C TYR A 20 2.47 -7.47 2.02
N GLN A 21 2.74 -6.50 2.89
CA GLN A 21 3.62 -5.38 2.59
C GLN A 21 5.08 -5.84 2.37
N LEU A 22 5.56 -6.82 3.14
CA LEU A 22 6.88 -7.40 2.93
C LEU A 22 6.96 -8.11 1.57
N GLY A 23 5.94 -8.89 1.20
CA GLY A 23 5.84 -9.52 -0.12
C GLY A 23 5.86 -8.49 -1.26
N THR A 24 5.18 -7.36 -1.06
CA THR A 24 5.21 -6.22 -1.99
C THR A 24 6.62 -5.69 -2.20
N PHE A 25 7.40 -5.47 -1.14
CA PHE A 25 8.76 -4.95 -1.26
C PHE A 25 9.71 -5.94 -1.97
N VAL A 26 9.55 -7.25 -1.73
CA VAL A 26 10.31 -8.28 -2.44
C VAL A 26 10.00 -8.27 -3.94
N LEU A 27 8.71 -8.21 -4.30
CA LEU A 27 8.29 -8.13 -5.71
C LEU A 27 8.75 -6.84 -6.38
N LEU A 28 8.66 -5.71 -5.67
CA LEU A 28 9.14 -4.42 -6.15
C LEU A 28 10.64 -4.45 -6.44
N TRP A 29 11.43 -5.02 -5.52
CA TRP A 29 12.86 -5.22 -5.71
C TRP A 29 13.15 -6.08 -6.95
N ALA A 30 12.43 -7.18 -7.14
CA ALA A 30 12.57 -8.04 -8.32
C ALA A 30 12.22 -7.30 -9.63
N ALA A 31 11.15 -6.50 -9.62
CA ALA A 31 10.74 -5.69 -10.77
C ALA A 31 11.78 -4.63 -11.13
N LEU A 32 12.33 -3.92 -10.14
CA LEU A 32 13.39 -2.92 -10.34
C LEU A 32 14.66 -3.57 -10.90
N ARG A 33 15.06 -4.74 -10.39
CA ARG A 33 16.18 -5.52 -10.92
C ARG A 33 15.95 -5.95 -12.37
N GLY A 34 14.73 -6.37 -12.70
CA GLY A 34 14.33 -6.69 -14.09
C GLY A 34 14.41 -5.47 -15.01
N ALA A 35 13.90 -4.32 -14.56
CA ALA A 35 13.95 -3.06 -15.29
C ALA A 35 15.40 -2.62 -15.58
N LEU A 36 16.28 -2.68 -14.59
CA LEU A 36 17.71 -2.37 -14.75
C LEU A 36 18.40 -3.34 -15.72
N ARG A 37 18.07 -4.63 -15.68
CA ARG A 37 18.63 -5.61 -16.63
C ARG A 37 18.26 -5.28 -18.08
N ILE A 38 17.02 -4.87 -18.33
CA ILE A 38 16.56 -4.44 -19.66
C ILE A 38 17.30 -3.16 -20.11
N TYR A 39 17.54 -2.24 -19.17
CA TYR A 39 18.30 -1.03 -19.45
C TYR A 39 19.75 -1.31 -19.84
N ASP A 40 20.44 -2.21 -19.12
CA ASP A 40 21.85 -2.50 -19.34
C ASP A 40 22.12 -3.47 -20.50
N GLN A 41 21.31 -4.52 -20.65
CA GLN A 41 21.53 -5.59 -21.64
C GLN A 41 20.71 -5.37 -22.92
N GLY A 42 19.81 -4.39 -22.92
CA GLY A 42 18.75 -4.30 -23.90
C GLY A 42 17.65 -5.34 -23.67
N GLY A 43 16.49 -5.11 -24.27
CA GLY A 43 15.36 -6.03 -24.20
C GLY A 43 14.51 -5.92 -25.46
N THR A 44 13.98 -7.05 -25.92
CA THR A 44 13.01 -7.08 -27.01
C THR A 44 11.77 -6.29 -26.63
N MET A 45 11.01 -5.82 -27.62
CA MET A 45 9.75 -5.11 -27.37
C MET A 45 8.79 -5.93 -26.49
N PHE A 46 8.73 -7.25 -26.72
CA PHE A 46 7.96 -8.16 -25.90
C PHE A 46 8.41 -8.16 -24.43
N ALA A 47 9.71 -8.26 -24.17
CA ALA A 47 10.25 -8.22 -22.80
C ALA A 47 9.91 -6.89 -22.09
N LYS A 48 9.99 -5.76 -22.80
CA LYS A 48 9.63 -4.43 -22.25
C LYS A 48 8.17 -4.35 -21.83
N ILE A 49 7.26 -4.86 -22.67
CA ILE A 49 5.82 -4.87 -22.38
C ILE A 49 5.53 -5.75 -21.15
N ILE A 50 6.06 -6.98 -21.13
CA ILE A 50 5.82 -7.90 -20.01
C ILE A 50 6.37 -7.35 -18.70
N SER A 51 7.59 -6.79 -18.70
CA SER A 51 8.16 -6.16 -17.50
C SER A 51 7.40 -4.93 -17.03
N SER A 52 6.85 -4.14 -17.96
CA SER A 52 5.99 -2.99 -17.63
C SER A 52 4.69 -3.46 -16.97
N LEU A 53 4.01 -4.46 -17.55
CA LEU A 53 2.77 -5.01 -17.00
C LEU A 53 3.00 -5.64 -15.63
N PHE A 54 4.09 -6.39 -15.46
CA PHE A 54 4.46 -6.97 -14.16
C PHE A 54 4.68 -5.89 -13.10
N GLY A 55 5.45 -4.86 -13.43
CA GLY A 55 5.72 -3.74 -12.54
C GLY A 55 4.48 -2.93 -12.15
N LEU A 56 3.62 -2.62 -13.12
CA LEU A 56 2.36 -1.92 -12.89
C LEU A 56 1.38 -2.78 -12.07
N GLY A 57 1.35 -4.10 -12.31
CA GLY A 57 0.57 -5.04 -11.51
C GLY A 57 0.99 -5.04 -10.05
N ILE A 58 2.31 -5.01 -9.76
CA ILE A 58 2.82 -4.88 -8.40
C ILE A 58 2.36 -3.56 -7.78
N ALA A 59 2.52 -2.43 -8.49
CA ALA A 59 2.09 -1.13 -7.98
C ALA A 59 0.59 -1.12 -7.64
N TYR A 60 -0.26 -1.67 -8.52
CA TYR A 60 -1.70 -1.77 -8.28
C TYR A 60 -2.03 -2.63 -7.04
N GLN A 61 -1.47 -3.83 -6.93
CA GLN A 61 -1.72 -4.71 -5.78
C GLN A 61 -1.24 -4.08 -4.46
N SER A 62 -0.15 -3.31 -4.52
CA SER A 62 0.38 -2.59 -3.36
C SER A 62 -0.55 -1.46 -2.92
N LEU A 63 -1.11 -0.71 -3.87
CA LEU A 63 -2.13 0.30 -3.58
C LEU A 63 -3.40 -0.34 -3.01
N MET A 64 -3.80 -1.53 -3.47
CA MET A 64 -4.90 -2.28 -2.85
C MET A 64 -4.59 -2.64 -1.39
N ILE A 65 -3.41 -3.18 -1.09
CA ILE A 65 -3.00 -3.53 0.29
C ILE A 65 -3.02 -2.29 1.19
N GLY A 66 -2.51 -1.15 0.70
CA GLY A 66 -2.54 0.12 1.41
C GLY A 66 -3.95 0.69 1.60
N GLY A 67 -4.82 0.55 0.60
CA GLY A 67 -6.24 0.94 0.70
C GLY A 67 -6.98 0.11 1.75
N PHE A 68 -6.78 -1.21 1.75
CA PHE A 68 -7.35 -2.12 2.76
C PHE A 68 -6.82 -1.84 4.16
N PHE A 69 -5.54 -1.48 4.27
CA PHE A 69 -4.96 -1.02 5.53
C PHE A 69 -5.72 0.19 6.08
N PHE A 70 -5.89 1.21 5.25
CA PHE A 70 -6.46 2.47 5.68
C PHE A 70 -7.95 2.36 6.03
N ILE A 71 -8.75 1.68 5.21
CA ILE A 71 -10.16 1.47 5.52
C ILE A 71 -10.35 0.65 6.79
N ASN A 72 -9.50 -0.35 7.06
CA ASN A 72 -9.57 -1.09 8.33
C ASN A 72 -9.24 -0.19 9.51
N TRP A 73 -8.20 0.64 9.40
CA TRP A 73 -7.85 1.58 10.46
C TRP A 73 -8.99 2.57 10.76
N GLN A 74 -9.58 3.16 9.72
CA GLN A 74 -10.74 4.02 9.87
C GLN A 74 -11.96 3.27 10.45
N SER A 75 -12.18 2.03 10.02
CA SER A 75 -13.29 1.20 10.49
C SER A 75 -13.12 0.83 11.96
N THR A 76 -11.88 0.57 12.40
CA THR A 76 -11.55 0.35 13.81
C THR A 76 -11.82 1.61 14.63
N SER A 77 -11.38 2.79 14.15
CA SER A 77 -11.66 4.05 14.84
C SER A 77 -13.16 4.33 14.94
N TYR A 78 -13.89 4.15 13.84
CA TYR A 78 -15.35 4.27 13.82
C TYR A 78 -16.03 3.30 14.78
N ALA A 79 -15.64 2.01 14.78
CA ALA A 79 -16.24 1.02 15.66
C ALA A 79 -15.98 1.33 17.15
N LEU A 80 -14.79 1.83 17.49
CA LEU A 80 -14.47 2.28 18.85
C LEU A 80 -15.31 3.50 19.24
N SER A 81 -15.50 4.47 18.33
CA SER A 81 -16.29 5.67 18.63
C SER A 81 -17.78 5.40 18.90
N GLN A 82 -18.29 4.22 18.53
CA GLN A 82 -19.65 3.79 18.83
C GLN A 82 -19.81 3.17 20.23
N LEU A 83 -18.73 2.96 20.99
CA LEU A 83 -18.80 2.39 22.33
C LEU A 83 -19.03 3.49 23.38
N ASP A 84 -19.95 3.24 24.32
CA ASP A 84 -20.30 4.19 25.39
C ASP A 84 -19.15 4.42 26.39
N ASN A 85 -18.28 3.43 26.58
CA ASN A 85 -17.15 3.49 27.49
C ASN A 85 -15.90 2.97 26.80
N LEU A 86 -14.87 3.82 26.73
CA LEU A 86 -13.57 3.50 26.15
C LEU A 86 -12.47 3.63 27.20
N SER A 87 -11.46 2.76 27.13
CA SER A 87 -10.21 3.02 27.83
C SER A 87 -9.54 4.31 27.31
N ALA A 88 -8.71 4.93 28.15
CA ALA A 88 -7.97 6.13 27.77
C ALA A 88 -7.09 5.94 26.52
N ASN A 89 -6.61 4.72 26.27
CA ASN A 89 -5.82 4.40 25.08
C ASN A 89 -6.68 4.36 23.83
N SER A 90 -7.84 3.72 23.88
CA SER A 90 -8.76 3.67 22.73
C SER A 90 -9.39 5.02 22.44
N GLN A 91 -9.63 5.86 23.45
CA GLN A 91 -10.04 7.24 23.24
C GLN A 91 -9.00 8.01 22.42
N ARG A 92 -7.70 7.94 22.80
CA ARG A 92 -6.62 8.57 22.02
C ARG A 92 -6.54 8.05 20.58
N PHE A 93 -6.83 6.77 20.37
CA PHE A 93 -6.86 6.18 19.03
C PHE A 93 -7.95 6.80 18.16
N VAL A 94 -9.16 6.97 18.72
CA VAL A 94 -10.28 7.64 18.06
C VAL A 94 -9.97 9.12 17.81
N ASP A 95 -9.39 9.81 18.80
CA ASP A 95 -9.03 11.23 18.68
C ASP A 95 -7.95 11.49 17.62
N PHE A 96 -7.03 10.53 17.42
CA PHE A 96 -5.99 10.62 16.39
C PHE A 96 -6.56 10.53 14.98
N LEU A 97 -7.56 9.67 14.77
CA LEU A 97 -8.20 9.46 13.48
C LEU A 97 -9.73 9.59 13.65
N PRO A 98 -10.25 10.82 13.80
CA PRO A 98 -11.67 11.03 14.04
C PRO A 98 -12.46 10.68 12.78
N VAL A 99 -13.30 9.65 12.85
CA VAL A 99 -14.14 9.17 11.75
C VAL A 99 -15.61 9.34 12.14
N THR A 100 -16.32 10.20 11.41
CA THR A 100 -17.73 10.56 11.71
C THR A 100 -18.75 9.74 10.93
N SER A 101 -18.32 8.99 9.92
CA SER A 101 -19.18 8.16 9.07
C SER A 101 -18.47 6.84 8.73
N PRO A 102 -19.22 5.78 8.39
CA PRO A 102 -18.62 4.55 7.89
C PRO A 102 -17.65 4.85 6.73
N PRO A 103 -16.38 4.42 6.81
CA PRO A 103 -15.39 4.73 5.79
C PRO A 103 -15.61 3.89 4.53
N GLU A 104 -15.31 4.48 3.39
CA GLU A 104 -15.37 3.83 2.08
C GLU A 104 -13.96 3.51 1.55
N PHE A 105 -13.87 2.45 0.75
CA PHE A 105 -12.60 2.04 0.17
C PHE A 105 -12.15 3.04 -0.91
N SER A 106 -10.87 3.43 -0.86
CA SER A 106 -10.21 4.22 -1.90
C SER A 106 -8.88 3.59 -2.27
N LEU A 107 -8.62 3.47 -3.57
CA LEU A 107 -7.31 3.15 -4.12
C LEU A 107 -6.33 4.32 -4.03
N ILE A 108 -6.84 5.55 -3.99
CA ILE A 108 -6.02 6.75 -3.88
C ILE A 108 -5.61 6.90 -2.42
N PRO A 109 -4.30 6.86 -2.09
CA PRO A 109 -3.84 7.05 -0.72
C PRO A 109 -4.29 8.41 -0.18
N TRP A 110 -4.79 8.43 1.05
CA TRP A 110 -5.18 9.67 1.73
C TRP A 110 -3.98 10.60 2.01
N ASN A 111 -2.79 10.02 2.20
CA ASN A 111 -1.57 10.75 2.50
C ASN A 111 -0.88 11.19 1.21
N PRO A 112 -0.70 12.51 0.98
CA PRO A 112 0.00 13.03 -0.21
C PRO A 112 1.40 12.45 -0.40
N VAL A 113 2.12 12.14 0.67
CA VAL A 113 3.46 11.52 0.62
C VAL A 113 3.40 10.13 -0.01
N ALA A 114 2.36 9.35 0.32
CA ALA A 114 2.16 8.02 -0.26
C ALA A 114 1.80 8.10 -1.75
N ILE A 115 1.05 9.13 -2.18
CA ILE A 115 0.78 9.39 -3.60
C ILE A 115 2.09 9.64 -4.34
N VAL A 116 2.91 10.57 -3.85
CA VAL A 116 4.21 10.92 -4.47
C VAL A 116 5.12 9.68 -4.52
N TRP A 117 5.17 8.90 -3.45
CA TRP A 117 5.94 7.66 -3.40
C TRP A 117 5.58 6.70 -4.53
N TRP A 118 4.29 6.42 -4.73
CA TRP A 118 3.86 5.48 -5.78
C TRP A 118 4.10 6.01 -7.19
N ILE A 119 3.99 7.33 -7.40
CA ILE A 119 4.39 7.97 -8.66
C ILE A 119 5.88 7.71 -8.94
N VAL A 120 6.75 7.95 -7.95
CA VAL A 120 8.19 7.71 -8.07
C VAL A 120 8.49 6.25 -8.36
N VAL A 121 7.82 5.31 -7.68
CA VAL A 121 7.96 3.87 -7.93
C VAL A 121 7.61 3.50 -9.37
N VAL A 122 6.49 4.00 -9.90
CA VAL A 122 6.09 3.75 -11.29
C VAL A 122 7.15 4.28 -12.26
N ILE A 123 7.67 5.48 -12.03
CA ILE A 123 8.75 6.07 -12.85
C ILE A 123 10.03 5.23 -12.75
N ALA A 124 10.40 4.78 -11.55
CA ALA A 124 11.60 3.98 -11.33
C ALA A 124 11.54 2.60 -12.01
N ILE A 125 10.35 2.03 -12.18
CA ILE A 125 10.16 0.79 -12.92
C ILE A 125 10.14 1.04 -14.43
N LEU A 126 9.31 1.97 -14.90
CA LEU A 126 9.10 2.18 -16.34
C LEU A 126 10.25 2.92 -17.02
N GLY A 127 10.91 3.83 -16.31
CA GLY A 127 12.01 4.64 -16.82
C GLY A 127 13.12 3.79 -17.44
N PRO A 128 13.77 2.90 -16.68
CA PRO A 128 14.84 2.04 -17.21
C PRO A 128 14.39 1.10 -18.33
N ILE A 129 13.13 0.66 -18.34
CA ILE A 129 12.59 -0.23 -19.39
C ILE A 129 12.53 0.48 -20.76
N TRP A 130 12.11 1.74 -20.77
CA TRP A 130 11.82 2.48 -22.00
C TRP A 130 12.91 3.46 -22.41
N MET A 131 13.71 3.97 -21.47
CA MET A 131 14.83 4.86 -21.76
C MET A 131 16.01 4.10 -22.37
N LYS A 132 16.75 4.78 -23.27
CA LYS A 132 18.00 4.27 -23.80
C LYS A 132 19.14 4.72 -22.89
N LYS A 133 20.13 3.86 -22.71
CA LYS A 133 21.39 4.24 -22.04
C LYS A 133 22.06 5.36 -22.85
N PRO A 134 22.38 6.51 -22.23
CA PRO A 134 23.18 7.54 -22.89
C PRO A 134 24.50 6.92 -23.34
N SER A 135 24.82 7.10 -24.63
CA SER A 135 26.08 6.66 -25.25
C SER A 135 27.25 7.47 -24.76
#